data_AF-A0A3A9IRF0-F1
#
_entry.id   AF-A0A3A9IRF0-F1
#
_cell.length_a   1.000
_cell.length_b   1.000
_cell.length_c   1.000
_cell.angle_alpha   90.00
_cell.angle_beta   90.00
_cell.angle_gamma   90.00
#
_symmetry.space_group_name_H-M   'P 1'
#
loop_
_entity.id
_entity.type
_entity.pdbx_description
1 polymer ?
#
loop_
_entity_poly.entity_id
_entity_poly.type
_entity_poly.pdbx_seq_one_letter_code
_entity_poly.pdbx_strand_id
1 'polypeptide(L)'
;MCVLKVSRNVLAVASVVIADQNASSTYVRFLSPQQLASLNLDRVYAQDWRSDDQITYFQQKAAKCAEVLVPYSVPQSLIIGAYVVNNTAKSSLQATGFSLPITINPDLFFY
;
A
#
# COMPACT_ATOMS: atom_id res chain seq x y z
N MET A 1 -12.17 1.06 10.99
CA MET A 1 -10.93 1.27 10.19
C MET A 1 -11.29 1.19 8.72
N CYS A 2 -10.66 2.00 7.87
CA CYS A 2 -10.78 1.91 6.42
C CYS A 2 -9.40 2.08 5.79
N VAL A 3 -9.23 1.62 4.56
CA VAL A 3 -8.04 1.87 3.74
C VAL A 3 -8.48 2.56 2.45
N LEU A 4 -7.96 3.75 2.18
CA LEU A 4 -8.28 4.48 0.97
C LEU A 4 -7.65 3.80 -0.25
N LYS A 5 -8.45 3.63 -1.30
CA LYS A 5 -8.00 3.10 -2.58
C LYS A 5 -7.50 4.25 -3.44
N VAL A 6 -6.20 4.25 -3.73
CA VAL A 6 -5.55 5.30 -4.53
C VAL A 6 -5.29 4.79 -5.95
N SER A 7 -5.53 5.65 -6.94
CA SER A 7 -5.23 5.38 -8.34
C SER A 7 -3.73 5.25 -8.58
N ARG A 8 -3.32 4.33 -9.45
CA ARG A 8 -1.92 4.16 -9.88
C ARG A 8 -1.35 5.41 -10.56
N ASN A 9 -2.22 6.32 -11.03
CA ASN A 9 -1.82 7.63 -11.55
C ASN A 9 -1.09 8.48 -10.51
N VAL A 10 -1.14 8.12 -9.22
CA VAL A 10 -0.32 8.74 -8.17
C VAL A 10 1.17 8.65 -8.47
N LEU A 11 1.62 7.62 -9.20
CA LEU A 11 3.02 7.48 -9.61
C LEU A 11 3.48 8.56 -10.61
N ALA A 12 2.56 9.30 -11.23
CA ALA A 12 2.88 10.42 -12.12
C ALA A 12 2.91 11.78 -11.39
N VAL A 13 2.58 11.82 -10.10
CA VAL A 13 2.67 13.05 -9.29
C VAL A 13 4.15 13.43 -9.13
N ALA A 14 4.43 14.72 -9.23
CA ALA A 14 5.79 15.23 -9.12
C ALA A 14 6.46 14.80 -7.80
N SER A 15 7.74 14.43 -7.90
CA SER A 15 8.58 14.06 -6.74
C SER A 15 8.12 12.81 -5.98
N VAL A 16 7.24 11.99 -6.54
CA VAL A 16 6.91 10.67 -5.97
C VAL A 16 8.12 9.74 -6.06
N VAL A 17 8.34 9.00 -4.99
CA VAL A 17 9.42 8.01 -4.86
C VAL A 17 8.82 6.69 -4.39
N ILE A 18 9.38 5.58 -4.84
CA ILE A 18 9.03 4.24 -4.37
C ILE A 18 10.13 3.78 -3.41
N ALA A 19 9.75 3.31 -2.24
CA ALA A 19 10.62 2.56 -1.35
C ALA A 19 10.36 1.06 -1.56
N ASP A 20 11.39 0.27 -1.83
CA ASP A 20 11.24 -1.18 -2.07
C ASP A 20 10.96 -2.01 -0.81
N GLN A 21 10.89 -1.33 0.33
CA GLN A 21 10.52 -1.81 1.65
C GLN A 21 10.08 -0.60 2.48
N ASN A 22 9.89 -0.78 3.80
CA ASN A 22 9.56 0.33 4.69
C ASN A 22 10.63 1.45 4.57
N ALA A 23 10.18 2.67 4.30
CA ALA A 23 11.01 3.85 4.07
C ALA A 23 11.91 4.23 5.26
N SER A 24 11.58 3.78 6.47
CA SER A 24 12.38 4.01 7.68
C SER A 24 13.46 2.95 7.93
N SER A 25 13.52 1.90 7.12
CA SER A 25 14.50 0.80 7.28
C SER A 25 15.90 1.20 6.80
N THR A 26 16.94 0.72 7.48
CA THR A 26 18.35 1.09 7.24
C THR A 26 18.87 0.78 5.84
N TYR A 27 18.35 -0.26 5.18
CA TYR A 27 18.84 -0.72 3.87
C TYR A 27 17.83 -0.51 2.74
N VAL A 28 16.85 0.37 2.94
CA VAL A 28 15.84 0.70 1.92
C VAL A 28 16.49 1.28 0.69
N ARG A 29 15.96 0.90 -0.49
CA ARG A 29 16.32 1.55 -1.75
C ARG A 29 15.16 2.44 -2.18
N PHE A 30 15.49 3.68 -2.50
CA PHE A 30 14.57 4.64 -3.08
C PHE A 30 14.70 4.60 -4.61
N LEU A 31 13.56 4.42 -5.26
CA LEU A 31 13.43 4.19 -6.69
C LEU A 31 12.53 5.27 -7.29
N SER A 32 12.84 5.68 -8.51
CA SER A 32 11.91 6.50 -9.30
C SER A 32 10.69 5.66 -9.73
N PRO A 33 9.52 6.27 -10.00
CA PRO A 33 8.35 5.56 -10.50
C PRO A 33 8.59 4.72 -11.76
N GLN A 34 9.54 5.14 -12.61
CA GLN A 34 9.94 4.43 -13.82
C GLN A 34 10.64 3.10 -13.52
N GLN A 35 11.19 2.93 -12.31
CA GLN A 35 11.86 1.73 -11.84
C GLN A 35 10.91 0.77 -11.10
N LEU A 36 9.59 0.95 -11.22
CA LEU A 36 8.61 0.06 -10.59
C LEU A 36 8.85 -1.42 -10.95
N ALA A 37 9.29 -1.70 -12.18
CA ALA A 37 9.60 -3.06 -12.64
C ALA A 37 10.79 -3.71 -11.92
N SER A 38 11.59 -2.94 -11.17
CA SER A 38 12.69 -3.44 -10.35
C SER A 38 12.23 -3.99 -8.99
N LEU A 39 10.97 -3.76 -8.59
CA LEU A 39 10.40 -4.37 -7.40
C LEU A 39 10.05 -5.82 -7.68
N ASN A 40 10.34 -6.69 -6.70
CA ASN A 40 9.82 -8.05 -6.71
C ASN A 40 8.37 -8.03 -6.23
N LEU A 41 7.42 -7.84 -7.17
CA LEU A 41 6.01 -7.74 -6.86
C LEU A 41 5.44 -9.04 -6.26
N ASP A 42 5.99 -10.20 -6.60
CA ASP A 42 5.58 -11.47 -5.99
C ASP A 42 5.83 -11.46 -4.47
N ARG A 43 6.98 -10.91 -4.04
CA ARG A 43 7.27 -10.71 -2.61
C ARG A 43 6.40 -9.63 -1.97
N VAL A 44 6.12 -8.53 -2.68
CA VAL A 44 5.25 -7.44 -2.18
C VAL A 44 3.84 -7.96 -1.91
N TYR A 45 3.28 -8.75 -2.84
CA TYR A 45 1.91 -9.29 -2.74
C TYR A 45 1.82 -10.63 -2.00
N ALA A 46 2.94 -11.18 -1.51
CA ALA A 46 2.94 -12.45 -0.79
C ALA A 46 2.07 -12.37 0.47
N GLN A 47 1.18 -13.36 0.65
CA GLN A 47 0.38 -13.48 1.87
C GLN A 47 1.22 -13.93 3.06
N ASP A 48 2.19 -14.82 2.80
CA ASP A 48 3.12 -15.37 3.77
C ASP A 48 4.57 -15.01 3.40
N TRP A 49 5.40 -14.74 4.40
CA TRP A 49 6.81 -14.36 4.27
C TRP A 49 7.73 -15.26 5.10
N ARG A 50 7.20 -16.39 5.59
CA ARG A 50 7.98 -17.40 6.33
C ARG A 50 8.98 -18.08 5.40
N SER A 51 10.17 -18.32 5.93
CA SER A 51 11.23 -19.08 5.28
C SER A 51 12.11 -19.70 6.36
N ASP A 52 12.59 -20.92 6.10
CA ASP A 52 13.57 -21.58 6.98
C ASP A 52 14.96 -20.93 6.88
N ASP A 53 15.24 -20.24 5.77
CA ASP A 53 16.43 -19.40 5.63
C ASP A 53 16.16 -18.00 6.21
N GLN A 54 16.92 -17.65 7.24
CA GLN A 54 16.72 -16.42 8.00
C GLN A 54 16.93 -15.16 7.15
N ILE A 55 17.89 -15.19 6.22
CA ILE A 55 18.15 -14.05 5.32
C ILE A 55 16.96 -13.85 4.39
N THR A 56 16.46 -14.93 3.79
CA THR A 56 15.28 -14.92 2.93
C THR A 56 14.04 -14.45 3.68
N TYR A 57 13.82 -14.91 4.91
CA TYR A 57 12.72 -14.44 5.77
C TYR A 57 12.77 -12.92 5.93
N PHE A 58 13.94 -12.34 6.27
CA PHE A 58 14.06 -10.90 6.44
C PHE A 58 13.84 -10.13 5.15
N GLN A 59 14.36 -10.62 4.02
CA GLN A 59 14.15 -9.98 2.72
C GLN A 59 12.67 -9.99 2.30
N GLN A 60 11.97 -11.11 2.47
CA GLN A 60 10.55 -11.23 2.13
C GLN A 60 9.69 -10.34 3.02
N LYS A 61 9.95 -10.38 4.33
CA LYS A 61 9.26 -9.54 5.32
C LYS A 61 9.42 -8.05 5.01
N ALA A 62 10.62 -7.63 4.62
CA ALA A 62 10.88 -6.23 4.28
C ALA A 62 10.21 -5.80 2.98
N ALA A 63 10.29 -6.63 1.93
CA ALA A 63 9.69 -6.33 0.62
C ALA A 63 8.16 -6.18 0.69
N LYS A 64 7.49 -6.91 1.59
CA LYS A 64 6.03 -6.75 1.85
C LYS A 64 5.65 -5.34 2.30
N CYS A 65 6.58 -4.61 2.90
CA CYS A 65 6.39 -3.24 3.35
C CYS A 65 6.84 -2.20 2.32
N ALA A 66 6.92 -2.52 1.03
CA ALA A 66 7.21 -1.52 -0.01
C ALA A 66 6.16 -0.39 0.00
N GLU A 67 6.61 0.85 -0.19
CA GLU A 67 5.80 2.06 -0.05
C GLU A 67 5.90 2.96 -1.27
N VAL A 68 4.79 3.65 -1.60
CA VAL A 68 4.80 4.80 -2.51
C VAL A 68 4.76 6.05 -1.65
N LEU A 69 5.82 6.84 -1.71
CA LEU A 69 5.98 8.07 -0.95
C LEU A 69 5.53 9.26 -1.80
N VAL A 70 4.44 9.90 -1.37
CA VAL A 70 3.87 11.07 -2.03
C VAL A 70 4.13 12.29 -1.16
N PRO A 71 5.00 13.22 -1.57
CA PRO A 71 5.31 14.40 -0.77
C PRO A 71 4.08 15.26 -0.49
N TYR A 72 4.01 15.79 0.74
CA TYR A 72 2.96 16.69 1.25
C TYR A 72 1.56 16.09 1.33
N SER A 73 0.96 15.67 0.21
CA SER A 73 -0.38 15.10 0.19
C SER A 73 -0.68 14.29 -1.07
N VAL A 74 -1.57 13.30 -0.94
CA VAL A 74 -2.16 12.60 -2.08
C VAL A 74 -3.30 13.47 -2.64
N PRO A 75 -3.29 13.83 -3.94
CA PRO A 75 -4.39 14.56 -4.55
C PRO A 75 -5.73 13.82 -4.36
N GLN A 76 -6.76 14.53 -3.90
CA GLN A 76 -8.08 13.93 -3.63
C GLN A 76 -8.69 13.28 -4.88
N SER A 77 -8.42 13.84 -6.06
CA SER A 77 -8.86 13.29 -7.35
C SER A 77 -8.29 11.90 -7.66
N LEU A 78 -7.23 11.49 -6.97
CA LEU A 78 -6.62 10.16 -7.09
C LEU A 78 -7.15 9.17 -6.06
N ILE A 79 -7.97 9.60 -5.11
CA ILE A 79 -8.73 8.70 -4.24
C ILE A 79 -9.92 8.20 -5.05
N ILE A 80 -9.99 6.89 -5.28
CA ILE A 80 -10.98 6.25 -6.16
C ILE A 80 -11.94 5.32 -5.41
N GLY A 81 -11.81 5.23 -4.08
CA GLY A 81 -12.67 4.41 -3.23
C GLY A 81 -12.04 4.11 -1.88
N ALA A 82 -12.61 3.16 -1.16
CA ALA A 82 -12.07 2.66 0.10
C ALA A 82 -12.38 1.17 0.29
N TYR A 83 -11.50 0.49 1.01
CA TYR A 83 -11.75 -0.83 1.58
C TYR A 83 -12.14 -0.69 3.06
N VAL A 84 -13.06 -1.53 3.50
CA VAL A 84 -13.47 -1.63 4.91
C VAL A 84 -13.56 -3.09 5.34
N VAL A 85 -13.47 -3.29 6.64
CA VAL A 85 -13.41 -4.62 7.26
C VAL A 85 -14.76 -5.34 7.31
N ASN A 86 -15.88 -4.61 7.43
CA ASN A 86 -17.24 -5.16 7.51
C ASN A 86 -18.32 -4.10 7.21
N ASN A 87 -19.60 -4.50 7.27
CA ASN A 87 -20.74 -3.61 7.04
C ASN A 87 -20.82 -2.46 8.06
N THR A 88 -20.50 -2.71 9.34
CA THR A 88 -20.50 -1.66 10.36
C THR A 88 -19.53 -0.55 10.00
N ALA A 89 -18.30 -0.90 9.61
CA ALA A 89 -17.30 0.05 9.16
C ALA A 89 -17.69 0.77 7.86
N LYS A 90 -18.40 0.09 6.94
CA LYS A 90 -18.97 0.71 5.74
C LYS A 90 -19.95 1.83 6.11
N SER A 91 -20.93 1.54 6.96
CA SER A 91 -21.93 2.52 7.39
C SER A 91 -21.29 3.70 8.13
N SER A 92 -20.32 3.44 9.01
CA SER A 92 -19.56 4.51 9.68
C SER A 92 -18.84 5.41 8.68
N LEU A 93 -18.20 4.85 7.64
CA LEU A 93 -17.52 5.64 6.62
C LEU A 93 -18.50 6.46 5.78
N GLN A 94 -19.64 5.88 5.38
CA GLN A 94 -20.69 6.61 4.65
C GLN A 94 -21.25 7.79 5.46
N ALA A 95 -21.42 7.62 6.78
CA ALA A 95 -21.91 8.67 7.66
C ALA A 95 -20.96 9.89 7.76
N THR A 96 -19.68 9.74 7.38
CA THR A 96 -18.74 10.87 7.28
C THR A 96 -18.92 11.74 6.02
N GLY A 97 -19.80 11.32 5.10
CA GLY A 97 -19.98 11.97 3.79
C GLY A 97 -19.09 11.39 2.69
N PHE A 98 -18.41 10.27 2.92
CA PHE A 98 -17.61 9.60 1.90
C PHE A 98 -18.50 9.02 0.80
N SER A 99 -18.39 9.57 -0.41
CA SER A 99 -19.27 9.29 -1.55
C SER A 99 -18.67 8.36 -2.62
N LEU A 100 -17.39 8.01 -2.52
CA LEU A 100 -16.72 7.11 -3.46
C LEU A 100 -17.06 5.64 -3.18
N PRO A 101 -16.81 4.72 -4.13
CA PRO A 101 -17.08 3.29 -3.93
C PRO A 101 -16.42 2.72 -2.67
N ILE A 102 -17.18 1.98 -1.86
CA ILE A 102 -16.70 1.28 -0.67
C ILE A 102 -16.85 -0.23 -0.87
N THR A 103 -15.74 -0.96 -0.79
CA THR A 103 -15.69 -2.42 -0.91
C THR A 103 -15.38 -3.04 0.46
N ILE A 104 -16.14 -4.06 0.86
CA ILE A 104 -15.82 -4.84 2.05
C ILE A 104 -14.75 -5.86 1.65
N ASN A 105 -13.56 -5.76 2.24
CA ASN A 105 -12.46 -6.70 2.04
C ASN A 105 -11.77 -6.96 3.39
N PRO A 106 -12.21 -7.99 4.12
CA PRO A 106 -11.68 -8.34 5.43
C PRO A 106 -10.16 -8.64 5.38
N ASP A 107 -9.70 -9.39 4.38
CA ASP A 107 -8.32 -9.89 4.30
C ASP A 107 -7.26 -8.79 4.28
N LEU A 108 -7.65 -7.58 3.86
CA LEU A 108 -6.77 -6.41 3.82
C LEU A 108 -6.41 -5.86 5.22
N PHE A 109 -7.16 -6.25 6.25
CA PHE A 109 -7.00 -5.74 7.63
C PHE A 109 -6.26 -6.70 8.56
N PHE A 110 -5.74 -7.83 8.05
CA PHE A 110 -5.03 -8.87 8.81
C PHE A 110 -5.87 -9.40 9.99
N TYR A 111 -6.61 -10.49 9.76
CA TYR A 111 -7.32 -11.22 10.80
C TYR A 111 -6.47 -12.32 11.42
#